data_AF-A0A4R5E413-F1
#
_entry.id   AF-A0A4R5E413-F1
#
_cell.length_a   1.000
_cell.length_b   1.000
_cell.length_c   1.000
_cell.angle_alpha   90.00
_cell.angle_beta   90.00
_cell.angle_gamma   90.00
#
_symmetry.space_group_name_H-M   'P 1'
#
loop_
_entity.id
_entity.type
_entity.pdbx_description
1 polymer ?
#
loop_
_entity_poly.entity_id
_entity_poly.type
_entity_poly.pdbx_seq_one_letter_code
_entity_poly.pdbx_strand_id
1 'polypeptide(L)'
;MRRAGALADVTVIEVPQWRGSGAPTAQRLREGARLLADMVNADHQVPVDADDDLIETAARVREAVQRVRGGLMVTAGGDCGVELEPVAAARKRFGDRLVVVWFDAHGDVSFSALKGPSLQLLAVDGFDGSGRVRQRDSLPSPPHRVRRCCGPR
;
A
#
# COMPACT_ATOMS: atom_id res chain seq x y z
N MET A 1 25.62 -3.26 -23.67
CA MET A 1 24.72 -4.15 -22.92
C MET A 1 24.09 -3.32 -21.80
N ARG A 2 22.87 -2.80 -21.99
CA ARG A 2 22.16 -2.05 -20.95
C ARG A 2 21.65 -3.07 -19.93
N ARG A 3 21.99 -2.92 -18.64
CA ARG A 3 21.30 -3.69 -17.58
C ARG A 3 19.80 -3.43 -17.75
N ALA A 4 19.00 -4.49 -17.79
CA ALA A 4 17.56 -4.38 -17.64
C ALA A 4 17.28 -3.48 -16.43
N GLY A 5 16.50 -2.43 -16.64
CA GLY A 5 16.49 -1.22 -15.83
C GLY A 5 16.30 -1.51 -14.34
N ALA A 6 17.32 -1.22 -13.54
CA ALA A 6 17.05 -0.85 -12.16
C ALA A 6 16.03 0.30 -12.21
N LEU A 7 14.95 0.18 -11.44
CA LEU A 7 14.07 1.31 -11.17
C LEU A 7 14.98 2.41 -10.63
N ALA A 8 15.27 3.42 -11.43
CA ALA A 8 16.01 4.57 -10.95
C ALA A 8 15.04 5.40 -10.12
N ASP A 9 15.51 5.92 -8.98
CA ASP A 9 14.75 6.75 -8.05
C ASP A 9 13.70 5.94 -7.26
N VAL A 10 14.16 5.08 -6.36
CA VAL A 10 13.32 4.33 -5.41
C VAL A 10 13.32 5.03 -4.05
N THR A 11 12.14 5.44 -3.59
CA THR A 11 11.95 5.97 -2.23
C THR A 11 11.17 4.98 -1.38
N VAL A 12 11.73 4.59 -0.24
CA VAL A 12 11.05 3.79 0.79
C VAL A 12 10.55 4.70 1.90
N ILE A 13 9.26 4.61 2.22
CA ILE A 13 8.67 5.21 3.41
C ILE A 13 8.53 4.10 4.45
N GLU A 14 9.34 4.14 5.50
CA GLU A 14 9.28 3.21 6.62
C GLU A 14 8.25 3.69 7.64
N VAL A 15 7.25 2.87 7.93
CA VAL A 15 6.16 3.21 8.85
C VAL A 15 6.00 2.08 9.88
N PRO A 16 6.64 2.16 11.06
CA PRO A 16 6.59 1.16 12.11
C PRO A 16 5.26 1.19 12.90
N GLN A 17 4.13 1.37 12.21
CA GLN A 17 2.80 1.33 12.82
C GLN A 17 2.44 -0.11 13.22
N TRP A 18 1.86 -0.25 14.41
CA TRP A 18 1.47 -1.55 14.94
C TRP A 18 0.09 -1.55 15.62
N ARG A 19 -0.42 -0.37 16.00
CA ARG A 19 -1.69 -0.22 16.72
C ARG A 19 -2.91 -0.61 15.89
N GLY A 20 -2.78 -0.69 14.57
CA GLY A 20 -3.81 -1.21 13.68
C GLY A 20 -3.91 -2.73 13.70
N SER A 21 -3.03 -3.43 14.43
CA SER A 21 -3.05 -4.88 14.59
C SER A 21 -3.60 -5.32 15.95
N GLY A 22 -4.53 -6.27 15.93
CA GLY A 22 -5.08 -6.92 17.13
C GLY A 22 -4.24 -8.10 17.63
N ALA A 23 -3.05 -8.33 17.06
CA ALA A 23 -2.20 -9.44 17.48
C ALA A 23 -1.61 -9.18 18.89
N PRO A 24 -1.52 -10.19 19.78
CA PRO A 24 -0.86 -10.04 21.08
C PRO A 24 0.60 -9.58 20.97
N THR A 25 1.24 -9.87 19.83
CA THR A 25 2.63 -9.51 19.53
C THR A 25 2.75 -8.34 18.55
N ALA A 26 1.72 -7.51 18.41
CA ALA A 26 1.67 -6.43 17.41
C ALA A 26 2.88 -5.49 17.46
N GLN A 27 3.44 -5.22 18.65
CA GLN A 27 4.66 -4.43 18.81
C GLN A 27 5.85 -4.90 17.95
N ARG A 28 5.93 -6.20 17.62
CA ARG A 28 6.99 -6.75 16.75
C ARG A 28 6.92 -6.23 15.31
N LEU A 29 5.77 -5.70 14.89
CA LEU A 29 5.59 -5.09 13.57
C LEU A 29 6.47 -3.84 13.40
N ARG A 30 6.86 -3.17 14.48
CA ARG A 30 7.83 -2.06 14.45
C ARG A 30 9.17 -2.50 13.86
N GLU A 31 9.72 -3.58 14.40
CA GLU A 31 10.96 -4.17 13.94
C GLU A 31 10.81 -4.76 12.53
N GLY A 32 9.67 -5.42 12.26
CA GLY A 32 9.36 -5.94 10.94
C GLY A 32 9.36 -4.86 9.84
N ALA A 33 8.75 -3.71 10.08
CA ALA A 33 8.73 -2.58 9.15
C ALA A 33 10.15 -2.10 8.80
N ARG A 34 11.01 -1.97 9.82
CA ARG A 34 12.41 -1.59 9.63
C ARG A 34 13.20 -2.62 8.81
N LEU A 35 13.08 -3.91 9.15
CA LEU A 35 13.73 -4.98 8.40
C LEU A 35 13.24 -5.03 6.94
N LEU A 36 11.95 -4.77 6.69
CA LEU A 36 11.39 -4.67 5.34
C LEU A 36 11.93 -3.46 4.58
N ALA A 37 12.08 -2.31 5.23
CA ALA A 37 12.68 -1.12 4.63
C ALA A 37 14.13 -1.40 4.20
N ASP A 38 14.93 -2.02 5.08
CA ASP A 38 16.34 -2.37 4.83
C ASP A 38 16.51 -3.41 3.70
N MET A 39 15.49 -4.22 3.41
CA MET A 39 15.50 -5.18 2.30
C MET A 39 15.31 -4.53 0.93
N VAL A 40 14.76 -3.31 0.86
CA VAL A 40 14.56 -2.60 -0.39
C VAL A 40 15.83 -1.84 -0.75
N ASN A 41 16.39 -2.10 -1.94
CA ASN A 41 17.49 -1.32 -2.48
C ASN A 41 17.00 0.07 -2.91
N ALA A 42 16.87 0.98 -1.94
CA ALA A 42 16.31 2.31 -2.12
C ALA A 42 17.40 3.38 -2.34
N ASP A 43 17.09 4.37 -3.17
CA ASP A 43 17.89 5.60 -3.29
C ASP A 43 17.63 6.55 -2.11
N HIS A 44 16.41 6.49 -1.56
CA HIS A 44 15.95 7.33 -0.45
C HIS A 44 15.14 6.52 0.56
N GLN A 45 15.40 6.70 1.85
CA GLN A 45 14.60 6.15 2.94
C GLN A 45 14.05 7.29 3.80
N VAL A 46 12.75 7.26 4.04
CA VAL A 46 12.01 8.28 4.79
C VAL A 46 11.35 7.58 5.99
N PRO A 47 11.97 7.63 7.18
CA PRO A 47 11.34 7.10 8.38
C PRO A 47 10.17 8.01 8.79
N VAL A 48 9.08 7.38 9.22
CA VAL A 48 7.91 8.05 9.80
C VAL A 48 7.73 7.58 11.23
N ASP A 49 7.70 8.51 12.18
CA ASP A 49 7.41 8.17 13.57
C ASP A 49 5.97 7.68 13.71
N ALA A 50 5.80 6.50 14.30
CA ALA A 50 4.51 5.86 14.53
C ALA A 50 4.26 5.62 16.02
N ASP A 51 3.19 6.26 16.50
CA ASP A 51 2.85 6.32 17.92
C ASP A 51 1.60 5.49 18.20
N ASP A 52 0.98 5.72 19.36
CA ASP A 52 -0.27 5.08 19.73
C ASP A 52 -1.48 5.67 19.00
N ASP A 53 -1.33 6.88 18.47
CA ASP A 53 -2.37 7.60 17.72
C ASP A 53 -2.26 7.32 16.21
N LEU A 54 -3.24 6.60 15.69
CA LEU A 54 -3.34 6.25 14.27
C LEU A 54 -3.65 7.45 13.37
N ILE A 55 -4.36 8.46 13.88
CA ILE A 55 -4.72 9.66 13.11
C ILE A 55 -3.47 10.51 12.91
N GLU A 56 -2.69 10.70 13.98
CA GLU A 56 -1.44 11.44 13.90
C GLU A 56 -0.41 10.71 13.03
N THR A 57 -0.30 9.39 13.18
CA THR A 57 0.57 8.57 12.32
C THR A 57 0.16 8.71 10.85
N ALA A 58 -1.14 8.61 10.52
CA ALA A 58 -1.63 8.82 9.15
C ALA A 58 -1.33 10.24 8.63
N ALA A 59 -1.44 11.28 9.46
CA ALA A 59 -1.06 12.64 9.06
C ALA A 59 0.43 12.72 8.66
N ARG A 60 1.33 12.12 9.45
CA ARG A 60 2.77 12.07 9.15
C ARG A 60 3.06 11.28 7.87
N VAL A 61 2.40 10.13 7.67
CA VAL A 61 2.53 9.35 6.42
C VAL A 61 2.06 10.17 5.22
N ARG A 62 0.92 10.87 5.33
CA ARG A 62 0.41 11.75 4.27
C ARG A 62 1.45 12.81 3.88
N GLU A 63 2.09 13.44 4.86
CA GLU A 63 3.13 14.42 4.57
C GLU A 63 4.37 13.80 3.92
N ALA A 64 4.83 12.64 4.40
CA ALA A 64 5.96 11.92 3.81
C ALA A 64 5.70 11.57 2.34
N VAL A 65 4.52 11.02 2.04
CA VAL A 65 4.08 10.68 0.68
C VAL A 65 4.05 11.92 -0.23
N GLN A 66 3.61 13.08 0.28
CA GLN A 66 3.58 14.33 -0.51
C GLN A 66 4.96 14.89 -0.86
N ARG A 67 6.00 14.51 -0.10
CA ARG A 67 7.39 14.92 -0.33
C ARG A 67 8.08 14.07 -1.40
N VAL A 68 7.57 12.87 -1.71
CA VAL A 68 8.14 12.01 -2.76
C VAL A 68 7.87 12.61 -4.14
N ARG A 69 8.92 12.83 -4.94
CA ARG A 69 8.86 13.53 -6.24
C ARG A 69 9.22 12.58 -7.39
N GLY A 70 8.27 11.78 -7.83
CA GLY A 70 8.50 10.84 -8.93
C GLY A 70 9.06 9.51 -8.42
N GLY A 71 9.65 8.73 -9.34
CA GLY A 71 10.23 7.44 -8.99
C GLY A 71 9.23 6.36 -8.55
N LEU A 72 9.77 5.24 -8.07
CA LEU A 72 8.99 4.21 -7.39
C LEU A 72 8.94 4.52 -5.89
N MET A 73 7.73 4.69 -5.36
CA MET A 73 7.52 4.79 -3.92
C MET A 73 7.11 3.44 -3.36
N VAL A 74 7.81 2.99 -2.31
CA VAL A 74 7.51 1.77 -1.57
C VAL A 74 7.17 2.14 -0.14
N THR A 75 6.08 1.62 0.41
CA THR A 75 5.78 1.75 1.83
C THR A 75 6.17 0.46 2.53
N ALA A 76 7.13 0.54 3.46
CA ALA A 76 7.53 -0.56 4.32
C ALA A 76 6.79 -0.42 5.67
N GLY A 77 5.65 -1.07 5.77
CA GLY A 77 4.72 -0.97 6.90
C GLY A 77 4.87 -2.04 7.96
N GLY A 78 4.28 -1.77 9.13
CA GLY A 78 4.04 -2.79 10.15
C GLY A 78 2.66 -3.46 10.04
N ASP A 79 1.58 -2.68 10.01
CA ASP A 79 0.21 -3.18 9.81
C ASP A 79 -0.47 -2.61 8.56
N CYS A 80 -1.63 -3.16 8.18
CA CYS A 80 -2.31 -2.82 6.93
C CYS A 80 -2.82 -1.38 6.84
N GLY A 81 -2.95 -0.69 7.99
CA GLY A 81 -3.46 0.68 8.04
C GLY A 81 -2.52 1.69 7.38
N VAL A 82 -1.23 1.36 7.23
CA VAL A 82 -0.25 2.29 6.63
C VAL A 82 -0.48 2.53 5.14
N GLU A 83 -1.24 1.67 4.46
CA GLU A 83 -1.53 1.77 3.03
C GLU A 83 -2.57 2.85 2.70
N LEU A 84 -3.31 3.35 3.69
CA LEU A 84 -4.42 4.28 3.47
C LEU A 84 -3.96 5.58 2.76
N GLU A 85 -2.88 6.17 3.23
CA GLU A 85 -2.37 7.45 2.72
C GLU A 85 -1.64 7.33 1.38
N PRO A 86 -0.76 6.31 1.16
CA PRO A 86 -0.23 5.98 -0.16
C PRO A 86 -1.33 5.75 -1.20
N VAL A 87 -2.35 4.93 -0.90
CA VAL A 87 -3.48 4.67 -1.81
C VAL A 87 -4.27 5.95 -2.07
N ALA A 88 -4.53 6.77 -1.05
CA ALA A 88 -5.23 8.04 -1.21
C ALA A 88 -4.47 9.01 -2.14
N ALA A 89 -3.15 9.09 -1.98
CA ALA A 89 -2.29 9.89 -2.85
C ALA A 89 -2.27 9.35 -4.29
N ALA A 90 -2.15 8.03 -4.46
CA ALA A 90 -2.23 7.38 -5.76
C ALA A 90 -3.59 7.63 -6.44
N ARG A 91 -4.70 7.54 -5.69
CA ARG A 91 -6.04 7.83 -6.20
C ARG A 91 -6.15 9.27 -6.68
N LYS A 92 -5.61 10.23 -5.92
CA LYS A 92 -5.57 11.65 -6.32
C LYS A 92 -4.73 11.87 -7.58
N ARG A 93 -3.63 11.13 -7.75
CA ARG A 93 -2.71 11.26 -8.90
C ARG A 93 -3.26 10.61 -10.17
N PHE A 94 -3.84 9.42 -10.07
CA PHE A 94 -4.18 8.60 -11.23
C PHE A 94 -5.69 8.58 -11.54
N GLY A 95 -6.55 8.98 -10.59
CA GLY A 95 -8.01 8.99 -10.76
C GLY A 95 -8.54 7.62 -11.15
N ASP A 96 -9.43 7.57 -12.14
CA ASP A 96 -10.07 6.33 -12.63
C ASP A 96 -9.09 5.37 -13.34
N ARG A 97 -7.87 5.81 -13.62
CA ARG A 97 -6.81 4.96 -14.18
C ARG A 97 -6.10 4.14 -13.11
N LEU A 98 -6.32 4.41 -11.82
CA LEU A 98 -5.70 3.65 -10.74
C LEU A 98 -6.24 2.21 -10.72
N VAL A 99 -5.33 1.25 -10.76
CA VAL A 99 -5.61 -0.14 -10.42
C VAL A 99 -4.88 -0.48 -9.13
N VAL A 100 -5.62 -0.97 -8.14
CA VAL A 100 -5.08 -1.46 -6.88
C VAL A 100 -5.07 -2.99 -6.94
N VAL A 101 -3.89 -3.58 -6.83
CA VAL A 101 -3.73 -5.03 -6.65
C VAL A 101 -3.45 -5.29 -5.17
N TRP A 102 -4.34 -6.04 -4.52
CA TRP A 102 -4.29 -6.30 -3.08
C TRP A 102 -3.90 -7.75 -2.83
N PHE A 103 -2.67 -7.97 -2.36
CA PHE A 103 -2.16 -9.29 -1.98
C PHE A 103 -2.30 -9.48 -0.47
N ASP A 104 -3.40 -10.09 -0.07
CA ASP A 104 -3.65 -10.37 1.34
C ASP A 104 -4.48 -11.64 1.49
N ALA A 105 -4.26 -12.37 2.58
CA ALA A 105 -5.09 -13.52 2.95
C ALA A 105 -6.53 -13.08 3.31
N HIS A 106 -6.71 -11.82 3.66
CA HIS A 106 -7.97 -11.18 4.02
C HIS A 106 -8.32 -10.07 3.03
N GLY A 107 -9.61 -9.77 2.90
CA GLY A 107 -10.05 -8.72 1.99
C GLY A 107 -9.89 -7.31 2.55
N ASP A 108 -9.56 -7.16 3.82
CA ASP A 108 -9.50 -5.88 4.57
C ASP A 108 -10.72 -4.97 4.38
N VAL A 109 -11.87 -5.57 4.07
CA VAL A 109 -13.16 -4.90 3.84
C VAL A 109 -14.07 -4.95 5.07
N SER A 110 -13.54 -5.25 6.25
CA SER A 110 -14.37 -5.30 7.44
C SER A 110 -14.75 -3.89 7.90
N PHE A 111 -16.06 -3.68 8.09
CA PHE A 111 -16.64 -2.47 8.69
C PHE A 111 -16.12 -2.19 10.11
N SER A 112 -15.43 -3.17 10.70
CA SER A 112 -14.60 -3.06 11.88
C SER A 112 -13.18 -3.42 11.46
N ALA A 113 -12.27 -2.45 11.53
CA ALA A 113 -10.84 -2.64 11.32
C ALA A 113 -10.32 -3.83 12.14
N LEU A 114 -9.21 -4.42 11.70
CA LEU A 114 -8.39 -5.48 12.34
C LEU A 114 -8.55 -6.86 11.68
N LYS A 115 -7.51 -7.32 10.96
CA LYS A 115 -6.56 -8.35 11.46
C LYS A 115 -5.50 -8.75 10.41
N GLY A 116 -4.23 -8.52 10.76
CA GLY A 116 -3.07 -9.22 10.19
C GLY A 116 -2.04 -8.31 9.51
N PRO A 117 -0.76 -8.73 9.41
CA PRO A 117 0.23 -8.02 8.62
C PRO A 117 -0.08 -8.23 7.13
N SER A 118 -0.45 -7.17 6.43
CA SER A 118 -0.54 -7.17 4.97
C SER A 118 0.84 -7.13 4.35
N LEU A 119 1.00 -7.82 3.22
CA LEU A 119 2.19 -7.71 2.40
C LEU A 119 1.83 -6.99 1.10
N GLN A 120 2.31 -5.74 1.01
CA GLN A 120 2.64 -4.99 -0.19
C GLN A 120 1.51 -4.61 -1.16
N LEU A 121 1.18 -3.31 -1.16
CA LEU A 121 0.58 -2.64 -2.31
C LEU A 121 1.64 -2.35 -3.39
N LEU A 122 1.41 -2.80 -4.62
CA LEU A 122 2.09 -2.29 -5.81
C LEU A 122 1.09 -1.50 -6.66
N ALA A 123 1.23 -0.17 -6.67
CA ALA A 123 0.53 0.67 -7.64
C ALA A 123 1.31 0.65 -8.96
N VAL A 124 0.78 -0.03 -9.98
CA VAL A 124 1.36 -0.05 -11.33
C VAL A 124 0.81 1.11 -12.15
N ASP A 125 1.70 1.90 -12.75
CA ASP A 125 1.35 2.82 -13.84
C ASP A 125 1.27 2.03 -15.16
N GLY A 126 0.30 2.38 -16.01
CA GLY A 126 0.18 1.86 -17.37
C GLY A 126 -0.55 0.51 -17.51
N PHE A 127 -1.87 0.57 -17.76
CA PHE A 127 -2.54 -0.46 -18.55
C PHE A 127 -2.89 0.14 -19.92
N ASP A 128 -2.20 -0.29 -20.96
CA ASP A 128 -2.33 0.15 -22.35
C ASP A 128 -3.51 -0.52 -23.07
N GLY A 129 -4.72 -0.30 -22.53
CA GLY A 129 -5.92 -0.15 -23.35
C GLY A 129 -6.48 -1.33 -24.18
N SER A 130 -6.00 -2.58 -24.08
CA SER A 130 -6.53 -3.68 -24.93
C SER A 130 -7.47 -4.70 -24.26
N GLY A 131 -7.58 -4.72 -22.92
CA GLY A 131 -8.34 -5.76 -22.21
C GLY A 131 -9.84 -5.48 -22.08
N ARG A 132 -10.65 -5.75 -23.12
CA ARG A 132 -12.13 -5.68 -23.08
C ARG A 132 -12.70 -6.34 -21.81
N VAL A 133 -13.41 -5.55 -20.99
CA VAL A 133 -14.31 -6.07 -19.95
C VAL A 133 -15.74 -5.90 -20.45
N ARG A 134 -16.39 -7.01 -20.83
CA ARG A 134 -17.85 -7.04 -21.02
C ARG A 134 -18.51 -6.89 -19.64
N GLN A 135 -19.17 -5.75 -19.45
CA GLN A 135 -20.16 -5.55 -18.41
C GLN A 135 -21.32 -6.52 -18.69
N ARG A 136 -21.61 -7.45 -17.78
CA ARG A 136 -22.92 -8.11 -17.77
C ARG A 136 -23.88 -7.10 -17.14
N ASP A 137 -24.87 -6.69 -17.92
CA ASP A 137 -25.90 -5.77 -17.48
C ASP A 137 -26.70 -6.35 -16.31
N SER A 138 -27.18 -5.43 -15.47
CA SER A 138 -28.11 -5.62 -14.35
C SER A 138 -27.47 -5.89 -12.97
N LEU A 139 -27.10 -4.80 -12.28
CA LEU A 139 -27.63 -4.35 -10.95
C LEU A 139 -26.79 -3.15 -10.43
N PRO A 140 -27.35 -2.22 -9.64
CA PRO A 140 -26.73 -0.92 -9.36
C PRO A 140 -25.63 -0.98 -8.28
N SER A 141 -24.53 -0.25 -8.54
CA SER A 141 -23.26 -0.16 -7.76
C SER A 141 -23.39 0.49 -6.37
N PRO A 142 -22.38 0.32 -5.47
CA PRO A 142 -21.33 1.34 -5.34
C PRO A 142 -19.91 0.72 -5.27
N PRO A 143 -18.81 1.49 -5.11
CA PRO A 143 -17.81 1.68 -6.16
C PRO A 143 -16.52 0.88 -5.89
N HIS A 144 -15.59 0.90 -6.85
CA HIS A 144 -14.22 0.32 -6.82
C HIS A 144 -14.10 -1.18 -7.15
N ARG A 145 -13.46 -1.46 -8.28
CA ARG A 145 -13.12 -2.81 -8.74
C ARG A 145 -11.87 -3.31 -8.01
N VAL A 146 -12.03 -3.82 -6.79
CA VAL A 146 -10.99 -4.63 -6.14
C VAL A 146 -11.11 -6.06 -6.67
N ARG A 147 -10.14 -6.51 -7.48
CA ARG A 147 -10.07 -7.92 -7.88
C ARG A 147 -9.37 -8.71 -6.78
N ARG A 148 -10.09 -9.63 -6.14
CA ARG A 148 -9.52 -10.60 -5.21
C ARG A 148 -8.83 -11.71 -6.01
N CYS A 149 -7.54 -11.94 -5.72
CA CYS A 149 -6.77 -13.05 -6.28
C CYS A 149 -6.67 -14.19 -5.26
N CYS A 150 -7.80 -14.83 -4.91
CA CYS A 150 -7.79 -16.08 -4.14
C CYS A 150 -8.90 -17.00 -4.64
N GLY A 151 -8.53 -18.21 -5.08
CA GLY A 151 -9.46 -19.29 -5.42
C GLY A 151 -10.13 -19.89 -4.18
N PRO A 152 -11.25 -20.62 -4.34
CA PRO A 152 -11.97 -21.22 -3.22
C PRO A 152 -11.10 -22.28 -2.52
N ARG A 153 -11.18 -22.33 -1.19
CA ARG A 153 -10.91 -23.55 -0.42
C ARG A 153 -12.19 -24.35 -0.32
#